data_AF-A0A3N0XNT8-F1
#
_entry.id   AF-A0A3N0XNT8-F1
#
_cell.length_a   1.000
_cell.length_b   1.000
_cell.length_c   1.000
_cell.angle_alpha   90.00
_cell.angle_beta   90.00
_cell.angle_gamma   90.00
#
_symmetry.space_group_name_H-M   'P 1'
#
loop_
_entity.id
_entity.type
_entity.pdbx_description
1 polymer ?
#
loop_
_entity_poly.entity_id
_entity_poly.type
_entity_poly.pdbx_seq_one_letter_code
_entity_poly.pdbx_strand_id
1 'polypeptide(L)'
;MSAEAVSCTIKSPVALQIGDAVSDSSRPGVYITDITLAEPVNIQEISFKNYYTAYLTVRLQQREESSAKWVTCLRNYCLMDNPHAEAGSHDYFSIYRQQMLTEPDNVTTVRLILRQPSSEWLNFSIEEINIYSCAKEDSERDVPAWLSTLTPVEEPLDLNGLPDPETVSSSIQQMWALTEIMQASQTAASIGRFDRLARGQLSITEKQNIILNGILIETELLRDLYSTDREDLSGLC
;
A
#
# COMPACT_ATOMS: atom_id res chain seq x y z
N MET A 1 -6.62 4.92 -12.28
CA MET A 1 -5.45 4.70 -13.15
C MET A 1 -5.46 3.22 -13.52
N SER A 2 -5.58 2.90 -14.81
CA SER A 2 -5.66 1.51 -15.26
C SER A 2 -4.24 0.95 -15.35
N ALA A 3 -3.82 0.18 -14.34
CA ALA A 3 -2.54 -0.50 -14.38
C ALA A 3 -2.64 -1.68 -15.36
N GLU A 4 -1.79 -1.71 -16.39
CA GLU A 4 -1.81 -2.77 -17.41
C GLU A 4 -0.98 -3.97 -16.93
N ALA A 5 -1.53 -5.18 -17.07
CA ALA A 5 -0.81 -6.40 -16.71
C ALA A 5 0.26 -6.70 -17.78
N VAL A 6 1.49 -6.93 -17.33
CA VAL A 6 2.65 -7.12 -18.20
C VAL A 6 2.73 -8.58 -18.66
N SER A 7 2.97 -8.78 -19.95
CA SER A 7 3.26 -10.11 -20.48
C SER A 7 4.60 -10.63 -19.92
N CYS A 8 4.56 -11.79 -19.26
CA CYS A 8 5.75 -12.37 -18.62
C CYS A 8 5.79 -13.89 -18.77
N THR A 9 7.01 -14.44 -18.77
CA THR A 9 7.25 -15.88 -18.79
C THR A 9 7.79 -16.30 -17.43
N ILE A 10 7.01 -17.11 -16.71
CA ILE A 10 7.37 -17.65 -15.41
C ILE A 10 8.15 -18.96 -15.63
N LYS A 11 9.40 -19.01 -15.16
CA LYS A 11 10.19 -20.26 -15.16
C LYS A 11 9.75 -21.17 -14.02
N SER A 12 9.92 -22.47 -14.21
CA SER A 12 9.62 -23.46 -13.16
C SER A 12 10.45 -23.18 -11.89
N PRO A 13 9.85 -23.31 -10.68
CA PRO A 13 10.57 -23.12 -9.43
C PRO A 13 11.78 -24.06 -9.32
N VAL A 14 12.95 -23.50 -9.03
CA VAL A 14 14.20 -24.23 -8.82
C VAL A 14 14.47 -24.33 -7.32
N ALA A 15 14.63 -25.56 -6.86
CA ALA A 15 14.91 -25.88 -5.47
C ALA A 15 16.37 -25.56 -5.13
N LEU A 16 16.62 -24.72 -4.12
CA LEU A 16 17.98 -24.45 -3.65
C LEU A 16 18.40 -25.49 -2.60
N GLN A 17 19.29 -26.39 -2.98
CA GLN A 17 19.95 -27.31 -2.05
C GLN A 17 21.32 -26.76 -1.68
N ILE A 18 21.63 -26.72 -0.38
CA ILE A 18 22.93 -26.34 0.15
C ILE A 18 23.49 -27.61 0.81
N GLY A 19 24.26 -28.40 0.05
CA GLY A 19 24.85 -29.66 0.52
C GLY A 19 25.42 -30.49 -0.64
N ASP A 20 26.46 -31.28 -0.36
CA ASP A 20 27.06 -32.21 -1.32
C ASP A 20 26.08 -33.38 -1.59
N ALA A 21 25.94 -33.77 -2.85
CA ALA A 21 24.82 -34.54 -3.40
C ALA A 21 24.74 -36.02 -2.96
N VAL A 22 25.38 -36.41 -1.85
CA VAL A 22 25.62 -37.83 -1.53
C VAL A 22 24.87 -38.32 -0.29
N SER A 23 24.46 -37.48 0.66
CA SER A 23 23.69 -37.96 1.82
C SER A 23 22.83 -36.86 2.37
N ASP A 24 21.57 -36.78 1.93
CA ASP A 24 20.41 -36.45 2.76
C ASP A 24 19.22 -36.16 1.85
N SER A 25 18.11 -36.85 2.10
CA SER A 25 16.78 -36.59 1.55
C SER A 25 16.19 -35.26 2.08
N SER A 26 17.03 -34.26 2.30
CA SER A 26 16.65 -32.95 2.79
C SER A 26 15.94 -32.19 1.68
N ARG A 27 14.62 -32.04 1.84
CA ARG A 27 13.82 -31.21 0.94
C ARG A 27 14.23 -29.76 1.14
N PRO A 28 14.46 -29.01 0.06
CA PRO A 28 14.92 -27.64 0.17
C PRO A 28 13.79 -26.77 0.72
N GLY A 29 14.01 -26.17 1.89
CA GLY A 29 13.10 -25.15 2.47
C GLY A 29 13.14 -23.81 1.73
N VAL A 30 13.78 -23.76 0.55
CA VAL A 30 13.91 -22.57 -0.30
C VAL A 30 13.71 -22.93 -1.77
N TYR A 31 12.78 -22.23 -2.44
CA TYR A 31 12.57 -22.30 -3.88
C TYR A 31 12.84 -20.94 -4.53
N ILE A 32 13.34 -20.95 -5.77
CA ILE A 32 13.55 -19.75 -6.58
C ILE A 32 12.70 -19.84 -7.84
N THR A 33 11.90 -18.82 -8.08
CA THR A 33 11.14 -18.65 -9.31
C THR A 33 11.62 -17.41 -10.03
N ASP A 34 12.16 -17.58 -11.24
CA ASP A 34 12.59 -16.48 -12.10
C ASP A 34 11.50 -16.18 -13.13
N ILE A 35 11.07 -14.92 -13.20
CA ILE A 35 10.05 -14.42 -14.12
C ILE A 35 10.73 -13.45 -15.07
N THR A 36 10.77 -13.79 -16.36
CA THR A 36 11.36 -12.92 -17.38
C THR A 36 10.26 -12.11 -18.06
N LEU A 37 10.47 -10.81 -18.13
CA LEU A 37 9.55 -9.86 -18.76
C LEU A 37 9.90 -9.75 -20.25
N ALA A 38 8.91 -9.58 -21.12
CA ALA A 38 9.14 -9.49 -22.57
C ALA A 38 9.97 -8.25 -22.94
N GLU A 39 9.73 -7.14 -22.23
CA GLU A 39 10.43 -5.88 -22.36
C GLU A 39 10.78 -5.30 -20.98
N PRO A 40 11.78 -4.40 -20.88
CA PRO A 40 12.08 -3.71 -19.64
C PRO A 40 10.90 -2.81 -19.25
N VAL A 41 10.31 -3.09 -18.09
CA VAL A 41 9.16 -2.31 -17.57
C VAL A 41 9.47 -1.70 -16.21
N ASN A 42 8.77 -0.62 -15.91
CA ASN A 42 8.73 -0.04 -14.57
C ASN A 42 7.59 -0.71 -13.82
N ILE A 43 7.88 -1.40 -12.73
CA ILE A 43 6.87 -2.16 -11.99
C ILE A 43 6.11 -1.21 -11.06
N GLN A 44 4.79 -1.29 -11.07
CA GLN A 44 3.91 -0.59 -10.15
C GLN A 44 3.44 -1.51 -9.01
N GLU A 45 3.06 -2.73 -9.36
CA GLU A 45 2.49 -3.69 -8.42
C GLU A 45 2.83 -5.13 -8.85
N ILE A 46 3.10 -5.99 -7.87
CA ILE A 46 3.21 -7.43 -8.06
C ILE A 46 2.15 -8.08 -7.18
N SER A 47 1.14 -8.69 -7.81
CA SER A 47 0.11 -9.45 -7.12
C SER A 47 0.32 -10.95 -7.30
N PHE A 48 0.05 -11.74 -6.28
CA PHE A 48 0.13 -13.20 -6.35
C PHE A 48 -0.72 -13.83 -5.25
N LYS A 49 -1.02 -15.11 -5.42
CA LYS A 49 -1.64 -15.95 -4.40
C LYS A 49 -0.56 -16.75 -3.67
N ASN A 50 -0.60 -16.73 -2.34
CA ASN A 50 0.28 -17.58 -1.56
C ASN A 50 -0.14 -19.05 -1.68
N TYR A 51 0.84 -19.95 -1.62
CA TYR A 51 0.60 -21.39 -1.45
C TYR A 51 1.61 -21.94 -0.45
N TYR A 52 1.30 -21.79 0.84
CA TYR A 52 2.13 -22.24 1.97
C TYR A 52 3.56 -21.68 2.00
N THR A 53 3.84 -20.53 1.39
CA THR A 53 5.13 -19.84 1.53
C THR A 53 5.08 -18.94 2.76
N ALA A 54 6.06 -19.07 3.68
CA ALA A 54 6.11 -18.23 4.88
C ALA A 54 6.78 -16.89 4.64
N TYR A 55 7.91 -16.89 3.92
CA TYR A 55 8.67 -15.68 3.63
C TYR A 55 9.01 -15.57 2.14
N LEU A 56 8.89 -14.34 1.63
CA LEU A 56 9.24 -13.99 0.26
C LEU A 56 10.36 -12.95 0.23
N THR A 57 11.36 -13.18 -0.61
CA THR A 57 12.34 -12.15 -0.97
C THR A 57 12.26 -11.93 -2.48
N VAL A 58 12.13 -10.68 -2.89
CA VAL A 58 12.04 -10.27 -4.29
C VAL A 58 13.31 -9.57 -4.71
N ARG A 59 13.93 -10.07 -5.77
CA ARG A 59 15.09 -9.45 -6.41
C ARG A 59 14.73 -9.08 -7.85
N LEU A 60 15.18 -7.92 -8.29
CA LEU A 60 14.95 -7.40 -9.63
C LEU A 60 16.26 -7.37 -10.39
N GLN A 61 16.24 -7.78 -11.64
CA GLN A 61 17.31 -7.53 -12.59
C GLN A 61 16.94 -6.30 -13.38
N GLN A 62 17.70 -5.22 -13.20
CA GLN A 62 17.50 -3.95 -13.87
C GLN A 62 18.49 -3.83 -15.02
N ARG A 63 18.04 -3.27 -16.14
CA ARG A 63 18.90 -2.89 -17.26
C ARG A 63 19.42 -1.47 -17.01
N GLU A 64 20.70 -1.35 -16.67
CA GLU A 64 21.44 -0.09 -16.73
C GLU A 64 22.16 0.02 -18.08
N GLU A 65 22.59 1.22 -18.46
CA GLU A 65 23.10 1.59 -19.81
C GLU A 65 24.09 0.59 -20.43
N SER A 66 24.89 -0.10 -19.61
CA SER A 66 25.90 -1.06 -20.08
C SER A 66 25.89 -2.42 -19.39
N SER A 67 25.00 -2.67 -18.41
CA SER A 67 24.97 -3.96 -17.70
C SER A 67 23.64 -4.27 -17.03
N ALA A 68 23.40 -5.56 -16.76
CA ALA A 68 22.24 -6.01 -16.00
C ALA A 68 22.64 -6.26 -14.54
N LYS A 69 22.05 -5.50 -13.61
CA LYS A 69 22.37 -5.57 -12.18
C LYS A 69 21.22 -6.18 -11.38
N TRP A 70 21.54 -7.06 -10.45
CA TRP A 70 20.57 -7.63 -9.52
C TRP A 70 20.47 -6.78 -8.26
N VAL A 71 19.28 -6.30 -7.95
CA VAL A 71 18.97 -5.52 -6.75
C VAL A 71 17.91 -6.25 -5.93
N THR A 72 17.93 -6.12 -4.60
CA THR A 72 16.90 -6.69 -3.72
C THR A 72 15.90 -5.61 -3.40
N CYS A 73 14.68 -5.70 -3.95
CA CYS A 73 13.65 -4.70 -3.72
C CYS A 73 12.76 -5.03 -2.52
N LEU A 74 12.69 -6.31 -2.12
CA LEU A 74 11.94 -6.73 -0.94
C LEU A 74 12.64 -7.90 -0.27
N ARG A 75 12.79 -7.86 1.06
CA ARG A 75 13.56 -8.87 1.80
C ARG A 75 12.73 -9.44 2.94
N ASN A 76 12.67 -10.78 3.00
CA ASN A 76 12.00 -11.55 4.06
C ASN A 76 10.57 -11.03 4.37
N TYR A 77 9.81 -10.69 3.34
CA TYR A 77 8.42 -10.28 3.49
C TYR A 77 7.60 -11.44 4.03
N CYS A 78 6.91 -11.21 5.15
CA CYS A 78 6.15 -12.22 5.87
C CYS A 78 4.80 -12.42 5.18
N LEU A 79 4.56 -13.63 4.68
CA LEU A 79 3.30 -14.04 4.05
C LEU A 79 2.42 -14.86 5.00
N MET A 80 3.00 -15.43 6.06
CA MET A 80 2.28 -16.20 7.07
C MET A 80 2.73 -15.75 8.46
N ASP A 81 1.81 -15.31 9.31
CA ASP A 81 2.13 -14.89 10.68
C ASP A 81 2.76 -16.04 11.50
N ASN A 82 2.27 -17.26 11.28
CA ASN A 82 2.85 -18.48 11.83
C ASN A 82 3.19 -19.45 10.68
N PRO A 83 4.49 -19.68 10.40
CA PRO A 83 4.94 -20.62 9.36
C PRO A 83 4.42 -22.06 9.52
N HIS A 84 3.99 -22.47 10.71
CA HIS A 84 3.49 -23.82 10.99
C HIS A 84 1.96 -23.93 10.95
N ALA A 85 1.24 -22.83 10.75
CA ALA A 85 -0.23 -22.83 10.67
C ALA A 85 -0.70 -22.64 9.22
N GLU A 86 -1.90 -23.11 8.90
CA GLU A 86 -2.49 -22.91 7.56
C GLU A 86 -3.02 -21.47 7.35
N ALA A 87 -3.21 -20.71 8.43
CA ALA A 87 -3.71 -19.33 8.32
C ALA A 87 -2.79 -18.46 7.46
N GLY A 88 -3.35 -17.80 6.45
CA GLY A 88 -2.62 -16.95 5.50
C GLY A 88 -1.90 -17.71 4.37
N SER A 89 -1.96 -19.04 4.33
CA SER A 89 -1.23 -19.83 3.34
C SER A 89 -1.81 -19.74 1.92
N HIS A 90 -3.07 -19.30 1.77
CA HIS A 90 -3.81 -19.18 0.51
C HIS A 90 -4.27 -17.74 0.21
N ASP A 91 -3.75 -16.77 0.97
CA ASP A 91 -4.16 -15.38 0.84
C ASP A 91 -3.56 -14.72 -0.40
N TYR A 92 -4.24 -13.69 -0.90
CA TYR A 92 -3.76 -12.86 -1.98
C TYR A 92 -2.93 -11.71 -1.42
N PHE A 93 -1.77 -11.49 -2.03
CA PHE A 93 -0.85 -10.43 -1.66
C PHE A 93 -0.59 -9.52 -2.86
N SER A 94 -0.55 -8.22 -2.60
CA SER A 94 -0.14 -7.19 -3.53
C SER A 94 1.02 -6.40 -2.94
N ILE A 95 2.16 -6.43 -3.63
CA ILE A 95 3.34 -5.64 -3.29
C ILE A 95 3.36 -4.42 -4.20
N TYR A 96 3.18 -3.25 -3.61
CA TYR A 96 3.19 -1.97 -4.32
C TYR A 96 4.60 -1.39 -4.39
N ARG A 97 4.83 -0.55 -5.41
CA ARG A 97 6.09 0.17 -5.63
C ARG A 97 6.60 0.89 -4.37
N GLN A 98 5.71 1.51 -3.59
CA GLN A 98 6.06 2.26 -2.38
C GLN A 98 6.59 1.38 -1.24
N GLN A 99 6.31 0.08 -1.26
CA GLN A 99 6.79 -0.88 -0.26
C GLN A 99 8.18 -1.43 -0.62
N MET A 100 8.69 -1.13 -1.82
CA MET A 100 9.96 -1.63 -2.31
C MET A 100 11.12 -0.76 -1.82
N LEU A 101 12.23 -1.41 -1.43
CA LEU A 101 13.47 -0.78 -0.96
C LEU A 101 14.25 -0.06 -2.07
N THR A 102 13.88 -0.26 -3.33
CA THR A 102 14.54 0.36 -4.48
C THR A 102 13.50 0.61 -5.56
N GLU A 103 13.70 1.66 -6.35
CA GLU A 103 12.86 1.98 -7.50
C GLU A 103 12.89 0.84 -8.53
N PRO A 104 11.75 0.18 -8.79
CA PRO A 104 11.70 -0.99 -9.66
C PRO A 104 11.57 -0.59 -11.14
N ASP A 105 12.55 0.16 -11.63
CA ASP A 105 12.57 0.67 -13.01
C ASP A 105 13.45 -0.16 -13.94
N ASN A 106 13.11 -0.15 -15.24
CA ASN A 106 13.80 -0.88 -16.30
C ASN A 106 14.06 -2.35 -15.96
N VAL A 107 13.09 -3.01 -15.32
CA VAL A 107 13.22 -4.39 -14.84
C VAL A 107 13.03 -5.35 -16.01
N THR A 108 13.99 -6.27 -16.20
CA THR A 108 13.93 -7.32 -17.22
C THR A 108 13.57 -8.68 -16.63
N THR A 109 13.92 -8.93 -15.38
CA THR A 109 13.64 -10.21 -14.72
C THR A 109 13.36 -10.00 -13.24
N VAL A 110 12.34 -10.68 -12.73
CA VAL A 110 11.98 -10.71 -11.32
C VAL A 110 12.32 -12.08 -10.78
N ARG A 111 13.09 -12.13 -9.69
CA ARG A 111 13.44 -13.36 -8.98
C ARG A 111 12.73 -13.38 -7.64
N LEU A 112 11.89 -14.39 -7.46
CA LEU A 112 11.13 -14.65 -6.25
C LEU A 112 11.81 -15.78 -5.50
N ILE A 113 12.31 -15.48 -4.30
CA ILE A 113 12.96 -16.44 -3.41
C ILE A 113 11.96 -16.76 -2.30
N LEU A 114 11.37 -17.95 -2.39
CA LEU A 114 10.35 -18.47 -1.50
C LEU A 114 11.06 -19.25 -0.38
N ARG A 115 10.67 -19.02 0.87
CA ARG A 115 11.21 -19.75 2.02
C ARG A 115 10.10 -20.27 2.90
N GLN A 116 10.24 -21.52 3.32
CA GLN A 116 9.34 -22.17 4.25
C GLN A 116 10.18 -22.91 5.30
N PRO A 117 10.28 -22.37 6.54
CA PRO A 117 11.04 -23.02 7.61
C PRO A 117 10.30 -24.21 8.24
N SER A 118 8.98 -24.33 8.07
CA SER A 118 8.20 -25.43 8.61
C SER A 118 8.40 -26.71 7.81
N SER A 119 8.60 -27.83 8.52
CA SER A 119 8.64 -29.18 7.94
C SER A 119 7.27 -29.72 7.55
N GLU A 120 6.19 -29.12 8.06
CA GLU A 120 4.80 -29.55 7.79
C GLU A 120 4.42 -29.32 6.32
N TRP A 121 4.99 -28.29 5.70
CA TRP A 121 4.66 -27.88 4.33
C TRP A 121 5.69 -28.40 3.34
N LEU A 122 5.45 -29.61 2.84
CA LEU A 122 6.37 -30.31 1.93
C LEU A 122 6.35 -29.75 0.50
N ASN A 123 5.27 -29.08 0.12
CA ASN A 123 5.11 -28.40 -1.16
C ASN A 123 4.64 -26.97 -0.87
N PHE A 124 5.43 -26.00 -1.28
CA PHE A 124 5.07 -24.59 -1.16
C PHE A 124 5.51 -23.84 -2.41
N SER A 125 4.70 -22.87 -2.80
CA SER A 125 4.90 -22.06 -3.98
C SER A 125 4.09 -20.77 -3.86
N ILE A 126 4.03 -20.04 -4.96
CA ILE A 126 3.12 -18.92 -5.16
C ILE A 126 2.45 -19.13 -6.51
N GLU A 127 1.19 -18.75 -6.61
CA GLU A 127 0.35 -18.97 -7.79
C GLU A 127 -0.23 -17.63 -8.27
N GLU A 128 -0.87 -17.63 -9.44
CA GLU A 128 -1.62 -16.48 -9.97
C GLU A 128 -0.80 -15.16 -9.97
N ILE A 129 0.48 -15.25 -10.36
CA ILE A 129 1.39 -14.12 -10.34
C ILE A 129 1.04 -13.16 -11.49
N ASN A 130 0.66 -11.93 -11.14
CA ASN A 130 0.47 -10.83 -12.08
C ASN A 130 1.40 -9.68 -11.72
N ILE A 131 2.05 -9.11 -12.74
CA ILE A 131 2.92 -7.94 -12.61
C ILE A 131 2.27 -6.82 -13.40
N TYR A 132 2.10 -5.67 -12.77
CA TYR A 132 1.51 -4.49 -13.39
C TYR A 132 2.58 -3.43 -13.62
N SER A 133 2.60 -2.85 -14.81
CA SER A 133 3.52 -1.77 -15.13
C SER A 133 2.98 -0.43 -14.62
N CYS A 134 3.90 0.46 -14.26
CA CYS A 134 3.60 1.87 -14.13
C CYS A 134 3.39 2.40 -15.54
N ALA A 135 2.20 2.95 -15.83
CA ALA A 135 2.02 3.73 -17.04
C ALA A 135 3.11 4.80 -17.05
N LYS A 136 3.91 4.84 -18.12
CA LYS A 136 4.78 5.99 -18.35
C LYS A 136 3.84 7.19 -18.45
N GLU A 137 4.04 8.16 -17.59
CA GLU A 137 3.57 9.51 -17.86
C GLU A 137 4.37 10.01 -19.06
N ASP A 138 3.91 9.66 -20.26
CA ASP A 138 4.19 10.50 -21.40
C ASP A 138 3.50 11.84 -21.09
N SER A 139 4.34 12.84 -20.85
CA SER A 139 4.01 14.23 -20.48
C SER A 139 3.32 14.40 -19.14
N GLU A 140 3.87 15.34 -18.37
CA GLU A 140 3.15 16.26 -17.49
C GLU A 140 1.80 15.73 -17.04
N ARG A 141 1.71 15.17 -15.82
CA ARG A 141 0.44 15.27 -15.10
C ARG A 141 0.12 16.77 -15.02
N ASP A 142 -0.67 17.20 -16.00
CA ASP A 142 -1.69 18.21 -15.88
C ASP A 142 -2.31 18.01 -14.51
N VAL A 143 -1.83 18.81 -13.56
CA VAL A 143 -2.60 19.14 -12.38
C VAL A 143 -3.93 19.61 -12.96
N PRO A 144 -5.04 18.89 -12.72
CA PRO A 144 -6.33 19.29 -13.28
C PRO A 144 -6.52 20.75 -12.91
N ALA A 145 -6.92 21.60 -13.85
CA ALA A 145 -6.78 23.06 -13.76
C ALA A 145 -7.31 23.70 -12.45
N TRP A 146 -8.17 22.99 -11.69
CA TRP A 146 -8.59 23.39 -10.35
C TRP A 146 -7.50 23.29 -9.26
N LEU A 147 -6.50 22.40 -9.38
CA LEU A 147 -5.35 22.26 -8.47
C LEU A 147 -4.24 23.26 -8.76
N SER A 148 -4.08 23.70 -10.00
CA SER A 148 -3.13 24.77 -10.36
C SER A 148 -3.47 26.12 -9.71
N THR A 149 -4.71 26.28 -9.25
CA THR A 149 -5.21 27.46 -8.52
C THR A 149 -4.74 27.50 -7.06
N LEU A 150 -4.15 26.43 -6.52
CA LEU A 150 -3.62 26.39 -5.15
C LEU A 150 -2.16 26.81 -5.05
N THR A 151 -1.65 27.54 -6.05
CA THR A 151 -0.44 28.36 -5.83
C THR A 151 -0.80 29.43 -4.80
N PRO A 152 -0.04 29.59 -3.70
CA PRO A 152 -0.17 30.76 -2.85
C PRO A 152 0.23 31.96 -3.70
N VAL A 153 -0.77 32.63 -4.28
CA VAL A 153 -0.58 33.94 -4.88
C VAL A 153 -0.27 34.87 -3.71
N GLU A 154 1.03 35.14 -3.51
CA GLU A 154 1.49 36.32 -2.78
C GLU A 154 1.09 37.56 -3.57
N GLU A 155 -0.18 37.97 -3.45
CA GLU A 155 -0.63 39.29 -3.85
C GLU A 155 -1.58 39.81 -2.76
N PRO A 156 -1.34 41.02 -2.22
CA PRO A 156 -2.06 41.51 -1.04
C PRO A 156 -3.47 41.92 -1.44
N LEU A 157 -4.39 40.97 -1.42
CA LEU A 157 -5.80 41.22 -1.73
C LEU A 157 -6.57 41.63 -0.47
N ASP A 158 -7.06 42.87 -0.57
CA ASP A 158 -7.91 43.61 0.35
C ASP A 158 -9.10 42.76 0.87
N LEU A 159 -9.16 42.59 2.18
CA LEU A 159 -10.07 41.68 2.90
C LEU A 159 -11.46 42.30 3.11
N ASN A 160 -12.25 42.45 2.05
CA ASN A 160 -13.66 42.86 2.17
C ASN A 160 -14.56 42.00 1.28
N GLY A 161 -14.95 40.80 1.76
CA GLY A 161 -15.98 40.02 1.06
C GLY A 161 -16.05 38.52 1.31
N LEU A 162 -15.24 37.94 2.19
CA LEU A 162 -15.39 36.52 2.54
C LEU A 162 -16.60 36.33 3.49
N PRO A 163 -17.49 35.36 3.24
CA PRO A 163 -18.58 35.04 4.15
C PRO A 163 -18.01 34.55 5.48
N ASP A 164 -18.60 35.01 6.58
CA ASP A 164 -18.13 34.75 7.92
C ASP A 164 -18.02 33.23 8.19
N PRO A 165 -16.85 32.72 8.62
CA PRO A 165 -16.60 31.30 8.86
C PRO A 165 -17.60 30.67 9.85
N GLU A 166 -18.13 31.45 10.79
CA GLU A 166 -19.17 31.00 11.71
C GLU A 166 -20.48 30.71 10.96
N THR A 167 -20.88 31.54 9.99
CA THR A 167 -22.04 31.26 9.14
C THR A 167 -21.87 29.99 8.31
N VAL A 168 -20.70 29.80 7.69
CA VAL A 168 -20.44 28.62 6.85
C VAL A 168 -20.45 27.34 7.70
N SER A 169 -19.81 27.38 8.88
CA SER A 169 -19.79 26.26 9.81
C SER A 169 -21.18 25.94 10.35
N SER A 170 -21.99 26.95 10.69
CA SER A 170 -23.36 26.78 11.18
C SER A 170 -24.26 26.13 10.12
N SER A 171 -24.10 26.47 8.85
CA SER A 171 -24.89 25.90 7.76
C SER A 171 -24.55 24.43 7.52
N ILE A 172 -23.26 24.07 7.63
CA ILE A 172 -22.81 22.67 7.55
C ILE A 172 -23.33 21.88 8.76
N GLN A 173 -23.21 22.42 9.97
CA GLN A 173 -23.72 21.80 11.19
C GLN A 173 -25.23 21.56 11.12
N GLN A 174 -26.00 22.53 10.61
CA GLN A 174 -27.44 22.37 10.38
C GLN A 174 -27.73 21.24 9.38
N MET A 175 -26.93 21.11 8.33
CA MET A 175 -27.06 20.04 7.35
C MET A 175 -26.77 18.66 7.96
N TRP A 176 -25.73 18.54 8.80
CA TRP A 176 -25.44 17.33 9.55
C TRP A 176 -26.58 16.97 10.53
N ALA A 177 -27.13 17.97 11.22
CA ALA A 177 -28.25 17.79 12.15
C ALA A 177 -29.53 17.28 11.45
N LEU A 178 -29.85 17.79 10.26
CA LEU A 178 -31.01 17.31 9.50
C LEU A 178 -30.85 15.86 9.04
N THR A 179 -29.63 15.45 8.68
CA THR A 179 -29.31 14.06 8.31
C THR A 179 -29.44 13.13 9.51
N GLU A 180 -29.04 13.58 10.70
CA GLU A 180 -29.23 12.84 11.96
C GLU A 180 -30.71 12.67 12.30
N ILE A 181 -31.52 13.73 12.18
CA ILE A 181 -32.97 13.69 12.42
C ILE A 181 -33.65 12.73 11.43
N MET A 182 -33.28 12.77 10.14
CA MET A 182 -33.82 11.83 9.15
C MET A 182 -33.45 10.37 9.46
N GLN A 183 -32.20 10.09 9.85
CA GLN A 183 -31.78 8.72 10.24
C GLN A 183 -32.48 8.23 11.51
N ALA A 184 -32.64 9.08 12.53
CA ALA A 184 -33.35 8.74 13.75
C ALA A 184 -34.86 8.52 13.51
N SER A 185 -35.45 9.28 12.58
CA SER A 185 -36.86 9.11 12.21
C SER A 185 -37.13 7.82 11.41
N GLN A 186 -36.16 7.35 10.62
CA GLN A 186 -36.24 6.06 9.90
C GLN A 186 -36.25 4.84 10.83
N THR A 187 -35.82 4.96 12.09
CA THR A 187 -35.83 3.87 13.07
C THR A 187 -37.15 3.77 13.87
N ALA A 188 -38.08 4.72 13.70
CA ALA A 188 -39.36 4.75 14.42
C ALA A 188 -40.57 4.22 13.63
N ALA A 189 -40.44 3.91 12.34
CA ALA A 189 -41.47 3.23 11.56
C ALA A 189 -41.23 1.72 11.60
N SER A 190 -41.91 1.02 12.51
CA SER A 190 -41.87 -0.45 12.58
C SER A 190 -42.45 -1.05 11.30
N ILE A 191 -41.61 -1.62 10.44
CA ILE A 191 -42.02 -2.62 9.47
C ILE A 191 -41.40 -3.95 9.89
N GLY A 192 -42.25 -4.84 10.39
CA GLY A 192 -42.07 -6.29 10.30
C GLY A 192 -40.90 -6.91 11.08
N ARG A 193 -41.19 -7.28 12.33
CA ARG A 193 -40.65 -8.44 13.08
C ARG A 193 -39.39 -9.11 12.50
N PHE A 194 -38.21 -8.62 12.87
CA PHE A 194 -37.05 -9.46 13.19
C PHE A 194 -36.15 -8.67 14.13
N ASP A 195 -36.13 -9.08 15.39
CA ASP A 195 -35.34 -8.44 16.43
C ASP A 195 -34.20 -9.35 16.86
N ARG A 196 -33.09 -8.72 17.23
CA ARG A 196 -31.79 -9.22 17.70
C ARG A 196 -30.79 -9.63 16.61
N LEU A 197 -29.75 -8.82 16.46
CA LEU A 197 -28.45 -9.11 17.09
C LEU A 197 -27.67 -7.80 17.32
N ALA A 198 -27.17 -7.68 18.55
CA ALA A 198 -26.50 -6.53 19.13
C ALA A 198 -25.30 -6.04 18.31
N ARG A 199 -25.17 -4.72 18.16
CA ARG A 199 -23.89 -4.06 17.95
C ARG A 199 -23.75 -2.97 19.02
N GLY A 200 -22.67 -3.05 19.78
CA GLY A 200 -22.39 -2.19 20.92
C GLY A 200 -22.45 -0.71 20.54
N GLN A 201 -23.31 0.03 21.23
CA GLN A 201 -23.28 1.48 21.23
C GLN A 201 -22.09 1.92 22.08
N LEU A 202 -21.02 2.38 21.42
CA LEU A 202 -20.01 3.21 22.09
C LEU A 202 -20.68 4.52 22.50
N SER A 203 -20.44 4.93 23.74
CA SER A 203 -21.06 6.11 24.33
C SER A 203 -20.64 7.37 23.58
N ILE A 204 -21.53 8.38 23.58
CA ILE A 204 -21.31 9.68 22.90
C ILE A 204 -19.97 10.32 23.34
N THR A 205 -19.56 10.10 24.59
CA THR A 205 -18.29 10.58 25.15
C THR A 205 -17.07 9.92 24.50
N GLU A 206 -17.13 8.63 24.14
CA GLU A 206 -16.03 7.94 23.45
C GLU A 206 -15.89 8.39 22.00
N LYS A 207 -17.01 8.65 21.31
CA LYS A 207 -16.99 9.14 19.93
C LYS A 207 -16.47 10.57 19.84
N GLN A 208 -16.80 11.44 20.80
CA GLN A 208 -16.24 12.79 20.89
C GLN A 208 -14.74 12.76 21.19
N ASN A 209 -14.26 11.82 22.02
CA ASN A 209 -12.84 11.71 22.34
C ASN A 209 -12.01 11.23 21.14
N ILE A 210 -12.55 10.36 20.28
CA ILE A 210 -11.87 9.94 19.04
C ILE A 210 -11.73 11.10 18.06
N ILE A 211 -12.78 11.92 17.91
CA ILE A 211 -12.77 13.07 17.00
C ILE A 211 -11.84 14.17 17.51
N LEU A 212 -11.88 14.48 18.82
CA LEU A 212 -11.01 15.49 19.42
C LEU A 212 -9.52 15.08 19.39
N ASN A 213 -9.20 13.80 19.63
CA ASN A 213 -7.82 13.31 19.48
C ASN A 213 -7.36 13.30 18.02
N GLY A 214 -8.25 12.99 17.06
CA GLY A 214 -7.92 13.07 15.63
C GLY A 214 -7.57 14.49 15.17
N ILE A 215 -8.34 15.48 15.61
CA ILE A 215 -8.10 16.90 15.30
C ILE A 215 -6.82 17.42 15.98
N LEU A 216 -6.54 17.00 17.23
CA LEU A 216 -5.32 17.43 17.94
C LEU A 216 -4.05 16.90 17.25
N ILE A 217 -4.08 15.65 16.75
CA ILE A 217 -2.96 15.01 16.04
C ILE A 217 -2.66 15.72 14.70
N GLU A 218 -3.69 16.15 13.96
CA GLU A 218 -3.48 16.93 12.73
C GLU A 218 -2.85 18.30 13.01
N THR A 219 -3.20 18.94 14.14
CA THR A 219 -2.62 20.23 14.51
C THR A 219 -1.19 20.15 15.05
N GLU A 220 -0.78 19.04 15.67
CA GLU A 220 0.61 18.80 16.09
C GLU A 220 1.51 18.43 14.90
N LEU A 221 1.02 17.59 13.97
CA LEU A 221 1.75 17.26 12.74
C LEU A 221 1.97 18.49 11.84
N LEU A 222 1.00 19.39 11.77
CA LEU A 222 1.16 20.66 11.04
C LEU A 222 2.13 21.63 11.73
N ARG A 223 2.31 21.54 13.05
CA ARG A 223 3.26 22.37 13.81
C ARG A 223 4.70 21.86 13.68
N ASP A 224 4.89 20.54 13.63
CA ASP A 224 6.21 19.92 13.40
C ASP A 224 6.68 20.09 11.94
N LEU A 225 5.76 20.10 10.97
CA LEU A 225 6.07 20.42 9.56
C LEU A 225 6.49 21.87 9.35
N TYR A 226 6.05 22.81 10.19
CA TYR A 226 6.41 24.24 10.08
C TYR A 226 7.58 24.68 10.97
N SER A 227 8.08 23.82 11.86
CA SER A 227 9.22 24.16 12.74
C SER A 227 10.58 23.69 12.21
N THR A 228 10.63 22.91 11.13
CA THR A 228 11.88 22.30 10.62
C THR A 228 12.58 23.15 9.54
N ASP A 229 11.92 24.17 8.96
CA ASP A 229 12.46 24.99 7.86
C ASP A 229 13.12 26.32 8.31
N ARG A 230 13.50 26.48 9.59
CA ARG A 230 14.04 27.75 10.11
C ARG A 230 15.39 27.70 10.81
N GLU A 231 16.23 26.69 10.53
CA GLU A 231 17.62 26.65 11.07
C GLU A 231 18.74 26.45 10.02
N ASP A 232 18.52 26.70 8.72
CA ASP A 232 19.60 26.55 7.72
C ASP A 232 19.84 27.77 6.80
N LEU A 233 19.61 29.00 7.30
CA LEU A 233 19.96 30.25 6.60
C LEU A 233 20.64 31.30 7.51
N SER A 234 21.66 30.92 8.29
CA SER A 234 22.52 31.90 8.98
C SER A 234 24.03 31.58 8.94
N GLY A 235 24.52 31.08 7.80
CA GLY A 235 25.93 30.68 7.62
C GLY A 235 26.69 31.33 6.47
N LEU A 236 26.18 32.37 5.81
CA LEU A 236 26.87 33.07 4.71
C LEU A 236 26.73 34.59 4.84
N CYS A 237 27.63 35.18 5.62
CA CYS A 237 28.17 36.54 5.47
C CYS A 237 29.50 36.62 6.21
#